data_AF-A0A516WBY6-F1
#
_entry.id   AF-A0A516WBY6-F1
#
_cell.length_a   1.000
_cell.length_b   1.000
_cell.length_c   1.000
_cell.angle_alpha   90.00
_cell.angle_beta   90.00
_cell.angle_gamma   90.00
#
_symmetry.space_group_name_H-M   'P 1'
#
loop_
_entity.id
_entity.type
_entity.pdbx_description
1 polymer ?
#
loop_
_entity_poly.entity_id
_entity_poly.type
_entity_poly.pdbx_seq_one_letter_code
_entity_poly.pdbx_strand_id
1 'polypeptide(L)'
;MKNRIPDEAAAFIQFKQVLHSWAALDIHEAQALMDAFIENLILSGWNRKKTYEFIFYYARKNLSSSDHKKIPEIAFDYLGNIESSIIGHCSHDSFLIFPGEPTDTEELIAHIRGEKWKIDIENPDTEFSKK
;
A
#
# COMPACT_ATOMS: atom_id res chain seq x y z
N MET A 1 4.74 -10.77 -18.93
CA MET A 1 4.30 -11.52 -17.74
C MET A 1 4.30 -10.57 -16.56
N LYS A 2 3.15 -10.32 -15.93
CA LYS A 2 3.11 -9.56 -14.66
C LYS A 2 3.67 -10.47 -13.58
N ASN A 3 4.80 -10.10 -12.96
CA ASN A 3 5.40 -10.86 -11.87
C ASN A 3 4.54 -10.69 -10.62
N ARG A 4 3.60 -11.63 -10.39
CA ARG A 4 2.80 -11.64 -9.16
C ARG A 4 3.72 -11.68 -7.95
N ILE A 5 3.42 -10.89 -6.93
CA ILE A 5 4.11 -10.85 -5.65
C ILE A 5 3.40 -11.84 -4.71
N PRO A 6 3.97 -13.04 -4.48
CA PRO A 6 3.23 -14.13 -3.83
C PRO A 6 3.11 -13.94 -2.32
N ASP A 7 4.08 -13.31 -1.68
CA ASP A 7 4.20 -13.18 -0.24
C ASP A 7 4.97 -11.92 0.19
N GLU A 8 4.98 -11.66 1.50
CA GLU A 8 5.64 -10.50 2.13
C GLU A 8 7.16 -10.49 1.97
N ALA A 9 7.81 -11.66 1.93
CA ALA A 9 9.26 -11.74 1.79
C ALA A 9 9.70 -11.31 0.39
N ALA A 10 9.00 -11.81 -0.64
CA ALA A 10 9.19 -11.38 -2.02
C ALA A 10 8.85 -9.89 -2.22
N ALA A 11 7.77 -9.43 -1.59
CA ALA A 11 7.37 -8.03 -1.59
C ALA A 11 8.47 -7.15 -0.96
N PHE A 12 9.04 -7.56 0.17
CA PHE A 12 10.05 -6.80 0.90
C PHE A 12 11.35 -6.65 0.11
N ILE A 13 11.80 -7.70 -0.57
CA ILE A 13 13.00 -7.62 -1.42
C ILE A 13 12.81 -6.57 -2.52
N GLN A 14 11.66 -6.60 -3.21
CA GLN A 14 11.36 -5.64 -4.27
C GLN A 14 11.18 -4.22 -3.71
N PHE A 15 10.42 -4.06 -2.64
CA PHE A 15 10.23 -2.77 -1.96
C PHE A 15 11.56 -2.13 -1.55
N LYS A 16 12.45 -2.93 -0.96
CA LYS A 16 13.79 -2.48 -0.58
C LYS A 16 14.60 -2.05 -1.80
N GLN A 17 14.58 -2.81 -2.89
CA GLN A 17 15.27 -2.43 -4.13
C GLN A 17 14.75 -1.10 -4.68
N VAL A 18 13.43 -0.91 -4.70
CA VAL A 18 12.81 0.36 -5.10
C VAL A 18 13.30 1.49 -4.20
N LEU A 19 13.25 1.36 -2.87
CA LEU A 19 13.71 2.42 -1.98
C LEU A 19 15.19 2.78 -2.17
N HIS A 20 16.05 1.80 -2.43
CA HIS A 20 17.48 2.06 -2.69
C HIS A 20 17.72 2.74 -4.05
N SER A 21 16.84 2.57 -5.05
CA SER A 21 17.01 3.21 -6.36
C SER A 21 16.85 4.72 -6.31
N TRP A 22 16.17 5.26 -5.30
CA TRP A 22 16.02 6.72 -5.08
C TRP A 22 17.35 7.44 -4.90
N ALA A 23 18.41 6.74 -4.50
CA ALA A 23 19.74 7.33 -4.38
C ALA A 23 20.41 7.59 -5.75
N ALA A 24 19.91 6.99 -6.83
CA ALA A 24 20.54 6.99 -8.15
C ALA A 24 19.65 7.50 -9.28
N LEU A 25 18.32 7.50 -9.10
CA LEU A 25 17.35 7.94 -10.09
C LEU A 25 16.90 9.37 -9.86
N ASP A 26 16.34 10.00 -10.89
CA ASP A 26 15.58 11.23 -10.68
C ASP A 26 14.28 10.96 -9.90
N ILE A 27 13.71 12.03 -9.34
CA ILE A 27 12.55 11.93 -8.47
C ILE A 27 11.33 11.32 -9.19
N HIS A 28 11.10 11.63 -10.46
CA HIS A 28 9.93 11.16 -11.19
C HIS A 28 10.07 9.69 -11.57
N GLU A 29 11.26 9.25 -11.97
CA GLU A 29 11.56 7.85 -12.21
C GLU A 29 11.42 7.01 -10.92
N ALA A 30 11.94 7.52 -9.81
CA ALA A 30 11.87 6.83 -8.52
C ALA A 30 10.43 6.71 -7.99
N GLN A 31 9.62 7.77 -8.17
CA GLN A 31 8.19 7.77 -7.86
C GLN A 31 7.45 6.75 -8.72
N ALA A 32 7.69 6.75 -10.04
CA ALA A 32 7.05 5.81 -10.96
C ALA A 32 7.36 4.34 -10.63
N LEU A 33 8.57 4.03 -10.15
CA LEU A 33 8.91 2.68 -9.68
C LEU A 33 8.16 2.29 -8.40
N MET A 34 7.97 3.23 -7.47
CA MET A 34 7.18 2.99 -6.25
C MET A 34 5.69 2.80 -6.58
N ASP A 35 5.13 3.63 -7.45
CA ASP A 35 3.75 3.50 -7.92
C ASP A 35 3.53 2.17 -8.62
N ALA A 36 4.44 1.77 -9.53
CA ALA A 36 4.38 0.48 -10.20
C ALA A 36 4.51 -0.70 -9.22
N PHE A 37 5.32 -0.57 -8.16
CA PHE A 37 5.41 -1.58 -7.12
C PHE A 37 4.08 -1.74 -6.37
N ILE A 38 3.44 -0.64 -5.98
CA ILE A 38 2.15 -0.65 -5.30
C ILE A 38 1.06 -1.22 -6.21
N GLU A 39 1.01 -0.78 -7.47
CA GLU A 39 0.09 -1.33 -8.46
C GLU A 39 0.27 -2.85 -8.60
N ASN A 40 1.51 -3.34 -8.59
CA ASN A 40 1.78 -4.77 -8.69
C ASN A 40 1.33 -5.55 -7.44
N LEU A 41 1.40 -4.96 -6.23
CA LEU A 41 0.79 -5.56 -5.03
C LEU A 41 -0.72 -5.71 -5.21
N ILE A 42 -1.37 -4.63 -5.63
CA ILE A 42 -2.83 -4.57 -5.85
C ILE A 42 -3.26 -5.63 -6.88
N LEU A 43 -2.57 -5.67 -8.02
CA LEU A 43 -2.80 -6.64 -9.09
C LEU A 43 -2.48 -8.09 -8.67
N SER A 44 -1.67 -8.28 -7.64
CA SER A 44 -1.38 -9.57 -7.02
C SER A 44 -2.46 -10.00 -6.00
N GLY A 45 -3.54 -9.23 -5.86
CA GLY A 45 -4.66 -9.54 -4.98
C GLY A 45 -4.50 -9.03 -3.54
N TRP A 46 -3.57 -8.11 -3.31
CA TRP A 46 -3.41 -7.49 -2.00
C TRP A 46 -4.50 -6.43 -1.82
N ASN A 47 -5.29 -6.57 -0.75
CA ASN A 47 -6.28 -5.56 -0.38
C ASN A 47 -5.61 -4.37 0.32
N ARG A 48 -6.39 -3.31 0.58
CA ARG A 48 -5.90 -2.08 1.21
C ARG A 48 -5.22 -2.35 2.56
N LYS A 49 -5.85 -3.16 3.41
CA LYS A 49 -5.32 -3.51 4.74
C LYS A 49 -3.97 -4.19 4.65
N LYS A 50 -3.87 -5.27 3.87
CA LYS A 50 -2.62 -6.02 3.71
C LYS A 50 -1.51 -5.14 3.14
N THR A 51 -1.84 -4.27 2.18
CA THR A 51 -0.88 -3.32 1.58
C THR A 51 -0.40 -2.30 2.61
N TYR A 52 -1.31 -1.73 3.40
CA TYR A 52 -1.01 -0.81 4.49
C TYR A 52 -0.11 -1.46 5.56
N GLU A 53 -0.50 -2.62 6.05
CA GLU A 53 0.23 -3.38 7.08
C GLU A 53 1.65 -3.74 6.59
N PHE A 54 1.77 -4.16 5.34
CA PHE A 54 3.07 -4.48 4.77
C PHE A 54 3.99 -3.27 4.64
N ILE A 55 3.54 -2.18 4.00
CA ILE A 55 4.42 -1.03 3.74
C ILE A 55 4.79 -0.32 5.06
N PHE A 56 3.80 -0.06 5.92
CA PHE A 56 3.97 0.87 7.05
C PHE A 56 4.29 0.18 8.38
N TYR A 57 4.11 -1.13 8.50
CA TYR A 57 4.51 -1.89 9.69
C TYR A 57 5.60 -2.90 9.38
N TYR A 58 5.34 -3.84 8.46
CA TYR A 58 6.28 -4.94 8.21
C TYR A 58 7.58 -4.43 7.60
N ALA A 59 7.51 -3.76 6.44
CA ALA A 59 8.69 -3.36 5.68
C ALA A 59 9.52 -2.35 6.48
N ARG A 60 8.88 -1.34 7.08
CA ARG A 60 9.56 -0.34 7.91
C ARG A 60 10.30 -0.96 9.10
N LYS A 61 9.75 -2.00 9.75
CA LYS A 61 10.42 -2.71 10.85
C LYS A 61 11.57 -3.60 10.38
N ASN A 62 11.54 -4.07 9.14
CA ASN A 62 12.55 -4.98 8.59
C ASN A 62 13.69 -4.26 7.85
N LEU A 63 13.59 -2.95 7.63
CA LEU A 63 14.72 -2.15 7.15
C LEU A 63 15.85 -2.14 8.20
N SER A 64 17.07 -2.41 7.76
CA SER A 64 18.24 -2.39 8.65
C SER A 64 18.70 -0.96 8.93
N SER A 65 19.51 -0.77 9.97
CA SER A 65 20.15 0.53 10.23
C SER A 65 21.03 1.01 9.06
N SER A 66 21.59 0.11 8.25
CA SER A 66 22.30 0.50 7.03
C SER A 66 21.36 0.97 5.93
N ASP A 67 20.14 0.45 5.86
CA ASP A 67 19.16 0.86 4.85
C ASP A 67 18.73 2.30 5.12
N HIS A 68 18.42 2.62 6.39
CA HIS A 68 18.07 3.98 6.81
C HIS A 68 19.15 5.04 6.55
N LYS A 69 20.43 4.63 6.43
CA LYS A 69 21.53 5.55 6.08
C LYS A 69 21.68 5.76 4.57
N LYS A 70 21.20 4.82 3.75
CA LYS A 70 21.40 4.80 2.29
C LYS A 70 20.18 5.26 1.52
N ILE A 71 18.99 5.00 2.05
CA ILE A 71 17.73 5.44 1.45
C ILE A 71 17.57 6.93 1.73
N PRO A 72 17.43 7.78 0.69
CA PRO A 72 17.23 9.22 0.87
C PRO A 72 15.94 9.53 1.64
N GLU A 73 15.93 10.62 2.40
CA GLU A 73 14.76 11.08 3.18
C GLU A 73 13.52 11.28 2.30
N ILE A 74 13.71 11.84 1.10
CA ILE A 74 12.62 12.07 0.14
C ILE A 74 11.87 10.81 -0.29
N ALA A 75 12.50 9.63 -0.22
CA ALA A 75 11.82 8.35 -0.44
C ALA A 75 10.84 8.04 0.69
N PHE A 76 11.21 8.35 1.94
CA PHE A 76 10.32 8.20 3.10
C PHE A 76 9.21 9.25 3.10
N ASP A 77 9.48 10.48 2.68
CA ASP A 77 8.45 11.52 2.50
C ASP A 77 7.40 11.07 1.49
N TYR A 78 7.85 10.50 0.37
CA TYR A 78 6.93 9.98 -0.63
C TYR A 78 6.11 8.79 -0.13
N LEU A 79 6.71 7.89 0.67
CA LEU A 79 5.93 6.86 1.36
C LEU A 79 4.86 7.45 2.28
N GLY A 80 5.12 8.57 2.95
CA GLY A 80 4.11 9.28 3.74
C GLY A 80 2.93 9.80 2.91
N ASN A 81 3.19 10.25 1.68
CA ASN A 81 2.13 10.64 0.73
C ASN A 81 1.29 9.43 0.30
N ILE A 82 1.95 8.29 0.04
CA ILE A 82 1.26 7.02 -0.23
C ILE A 82 0.43 6.61 0.98
N GLU A 83 0.96 6.70 2.19
CA GLU A 83 0.24 6.37 3.42
C GLU A 83 -1.06 7.16 3.50
N SER A 84 -0.95 8.48 3.32
CA SER A 84 -2.09 9.41 3.35
C SER A 84 -3.16 9.09 2.30
N SER A 85 -2.73 8.58 1.14
CA SER A 85 -3.59 8.13 0.04
C SER A 85 -4.28 6.79 0.34
N ILE A 86 -3.65 5.93 1.13
CA ILE A 86 -4.22 4.66 1.59
C ILE A 86 -5.23 4.89 2.73
N ILE A 87 -4.91 5.73 3.71
CA ILE A 87 -5.77 5.92 4.90
C ILE A 87 -6.79 7.06 4.77
N GLY A 88 -6.75 7.78 3.64
CA GLY A 88 -7.77 8.76 3.28
C GLY A 88 -7.66 10.11 3.96
N HIS A 89 -6.47 10.50 4.40
CA HIS A 89 -6.18 11.84 4.94
C HIS A 89 -6.02 12.90 3.86
N CYS A 90 -5.78 12.50 2.60
CA CYS A 90 -5.69 13.41 1.47
C CYS A 90 -7.07 13.75 0.87
N SER A 91 -7.06 14.49 -0.25
CA SER A 91 -8.22 14.64 -1.12
C SER A 91 -8.69 13.28 -1.63
N HIS A 92 -9.99 13.13 -1.90
CA HIS A 92 -10.53 11.87 -2.41
C HIS A 92 -9.95 11.49 -3.78
N ASP A 93 -9.54 12.49 -4.57
CA ASP A 93 -8.91 12.28 -5.88
C ASP A 93 -7.53 11.62 -5.77
N SER A 94 -6.93 11.64 -4.59
CA SER A 94 -5.64 11.01 -4.31
C SER A 94 -5.79 9.61 -3.71
N PHE A 95 -7.01 9.10 -3.51
CA PHE A 95 -7.18 7.77 -2.94
C PHE A 95 -6.72 6.71 -3.92
N LEU A 96 -5.84 5.82 -3.46
CA LEU A 96 -5.54 4.59 -4.19
C LEU A 96 -6.80 3.74 -4.23
N ILE A 97 -7.18 3.22 -5.40
CA ILE A 97 -8.37 2.38 -5.56
C ILE A 97 -7.96 0.91 -5.60
N PHE A 98 -8.53 0.09 -4.72
CA PHE A 98 -8.28 -1.35 -4.68
C PHE A 98 -9.46 -2.13 -5.29
N PRO A 99 -9.20 -3.27 -5.97
CA PRO A 99 -10.25 -4.16 -6.44
C PRO A 99 -11.19 -4.59 -5.31
N GLY A 100 -12.50 -4.52 -5.55
CA GLY A 100 -13.53 -4.88 -4.57
C GLY A 100 -14.00 -3.72 -3.68
N GLU A 101 -13.44 -2.52 -3.82
CA GLU A 101 -13.91 -1.32 -3.13
C GLU A 101 -15.05 -0.61 -3.88
N PRO A 102 -15.84 0.25 -3.20
CA PRO A 102 -16.88 1.03 -3.85
C PRO A 102 -16.33 1.89 -4.98
N THR A 103 -17.06 1.94 -6.10
CA THR A 103 -16.74 2.82 -7.24
C THR A 103 -17.40 4.18 -7.14
N ASP A 104 -18.46 4.31 -6.35
CA ASP A 104 -19.08 5.59 -6.05
C ASP A 104 -18.18 6.40 -5.10
N THR A 105 -17.99 7.68 -5.39
CA THR A 105 -17.06 8.54 -4.66
C THR A 105 -17.47 8.73 -3.20
N GLU A 106 -18.75 8.94 -2.90
CA GLU A 106 -19.22 9.15 -1.53
C GLU A 106 -19.09 7.85 -0.71
N GLU A 107 -19.45 6.72 -1.33
CA GLU A 107 -19.28 5.40 -0.71
C GLU A 107 -17.80 5.06 -0.48
N LEU A 108 -16.92 5.38 -1.43
CA LEU A 108 -15.47 5.19 -1.30
C LEU A 108 -14.90 6.03 -0.17
N ILE A 109 -15.29 7.31 -0.09
CA ILE A 109 -14.89 8.20 1.02
C ILE A 109 -15.36 7.63 2.36
N ALA A 110 -16.63 7.22 2.46
CA ALA A 110 -17.19 6.64 3.66
C ALA A 110 -16.52 5.31 4.04
N HIS A 111 -16.13 4.51 3.05
CA HIS A 111 -15.40 3.25 3.25
C HIS A 111 -14.00 3.49 3.81
N ILE A 112 -13.23 4.41 3.21
CA ILE A 112 -11.84 4.67 3.58
C ILE A 112 -11.76 5.42 4.91
N ARG A 113 -12.44 6.57 5.02
CA ARG A 113 -12.40 7.43 6.22
C ARG A 113 -13.17 6.85 7.40
N GLY A 114 -14.16 6.00 7.13
CA GLY A 114 -14.84 5.19 8.15
C GLY A 114 -14.04 3.97 8.58
N GLU A 115 -12.81 3.80 8.08
CA GLU A 115 -11.90 2.68 8.38
C GLU A 115 -12.48 1.28 8.12
N LYS A 116 -13.51 1.17 7.28
CA LYS A 116 -14.21 -0.09 7.00
C LYS A 116 -13.29 -1.11 6.33
N TRP A 117 -12.26 -0.64 5.63
CA TRP A 117 -11.21 -1.45 5.02
C TRP A 117 -10.30 -2.19 6.02
N LYS A 118 -10.29 -1.80 7.30
CA LYS A 118 -9.50 -2.50 8.34
C LYS A 118 -10.18 -3.77 8.87
N ILE A 119 -11.47 -3.92 8.60
CA ILE A 119 -12.27 -5.05 9.05
C ILE A 119 -11.99 -6.21 8.09
N ASP A 120 -11.43 -7.30 8.60
CA ASP A 120 -11.35 -8.54 7.83
C ASP A 120 -12.79 -9.02 7.64
N ILE A 121 -13.31 -8.93 6.43
CA ILE A 121 -14.55 -9.62 6.08
C ILE A 121 -14.16 -11.10 5.92
N GLU A 122 -13.94 -11.79 7.04
CA GLU A 122 -14.04 -13.24 7.06
C GLU A 122 -15.50 -13.57 6.76
N ASN A 123 -15.80 -13.93 5.51
CA ASN A 123 -17.08 -14.47 5.03
C ASN A 123 -18.36 -13.70 5.43
N PRO A 124 -19.06 -13.07 4.47
CA PRO A 124 -20.46 -12.63 4.69
C PRO A 124 -21.45 -13.79 4.90
N ASP A 125 -21.00 -15.05 4.92
CA ASP A 125 -21.83 -16.24 5.12
C ASP A 125 -22.09 -16.60 6.60
N THR A 126 -21.71 -15.76 7.58
CA THR A 126 -22.35 -15.85 8.89
C THR A 126 -23.73 -15.20 8.83
N GLU A 127 -24.64 -15.97 8.23
CA GLU A 127 -26.08 -15.80 8.30
C GLU A 127 -26.53 -15.29 9.66
N PHE A 128 -27.45 -14.32 9.59
CA PHE A 128 -28.51 -14.13 10.56
C PHE A 128 -28.98 -15.47 11.13
N SER A 129 -28.54 -15.80 12.34
CA SER A 129 -29.15 -16.86 13.13
C SER A 129 -29.44 -16.35 14.53
N LYS A 130 -30.66 -15.83 14.62
CA LYS A 130 -31.51 -15.56 15.80
C LYS A 130 -30.98 -16.08 17.14
N LYS A 131 -31.00 -15.20 18.15
CA LYS A 131 -31.97 -15.27 19.26
C LYS A 131 -32.13 -13.91 19.92
#